data_AF-A0A9R1QDZ3-F1
#
_entry.id   AF-A0A9R1QDZ3-F1
#
_cell.length_a   1.000
_cell.length_b   1.000
_cell.length_c   1.000
_cell.angle_alpha   90.00
_cell.angle_beta   90.00
_cell.angle_gamma   90.00
#
_symmetry.space_group_name_H-M   'P 1'
#
loop_
_entity.id
_entity.type
_entity.pdbx_description
1 polymer ?
#
loop_
_entity_poly.entity_id
_entity_poly.type
_entity_poly.pdbx_seq_one_letter_code
_entity_poly.pdbx_strand_id
1 'polypeptide(L)'
;MVAYALKSEGGYVWACKNYDGDVQSDLVAQGFGSLGLMTSVLVCPDGRTVEAEAAHGTVTRHYRVHQKGGETSTNSIASIFAWSTGLAHR
;
A
#
# COMPACT_ATOMS: atom_id res chain seq x y z
N MET A 1 13.75 -1.07 15.58
CA MET A 1 13.68 -1.31 14.12
C MET A 1 13.57 -0.04 13.29
N VAL A 2 12.71 0.92 13.63
CA VAL A 2 12.56 2.20 12.89
C VAL A 2 13.92 2.84 12.52
N ALA A 3 14.84 2.96 13.49
CA ALA A 3 16.17 3.55 13.25
C ALA A 3 17.04 2.73 12.26
N TYR A 4 16.91 1.41 12.25
CA TYR A 4 17.58 0.55 11.26
C TYR A 4 16.93 0.72 9.89
N ALA A 5 15.59 0.80 9.84
CA ALA A 5 14.87 0.95 8.58
C ALA A 5 15.19 2.25 7.85
N LEU A 6 15.44 3.35 8.57
CA LEU A 6 15.85 4.62 7.99
C LEU A 6 17.30 4.65 7.46
N LYS A 7 18.16 3.76 7.96
CA LYS A 7 19.60 3.77 7.64
C LYS A 7 20.04 2.62 6.72
N SER A 8 19.23 1.58 6.64
CA SER A 8 19.48 0.39 5.83
C SER A 8 19.21 0.68 4.35
N GLU A 9 19.85 -0.10 3.47
CA GLU A 9 19.57 -0.09 2.03
C GLU A 9 18.26 -0.82 1.66
N GLY A 10 17.55 -1.39 2.65
CA GLY A 10 16.31 -2.14 2.44
C GLY A 10 16.55 -3.62 2.14
N GLY A 11 15.59 -4.28 1.49
CA GLY A 11 15.73 -5.69 1.07
C GLY A 11 15.46 -6.75 2.15
N TYR A 12 14.66 -6.41 3.17
CA TYR A 12 14.28 -7.32 4.24
C TYR A 12 12.78 -7.22 4.58
N VAL A 13 12.25 -8.23 5.27
CA VAL A 13 10.88 -8.21 5.80
C VAL A 13 10.90 -7.66 7.22
N TRP A 14 10.10 -6.64 7.48
CA TRP A 14 9.86 -6.12 8.83
C TRP A 14 8.51 -6.61 9.34
N ALA A 15 8.52 -7.63 10.19
CA ALA A 15 7.32 -8.09 10.87
C ALA A 15 6.87 -7.08 11.94
N CYS A 16 5.69 -6.50 11.76
CA CYS A 16 5.10 -5.51 12.65
C CYS A 16 3.85 -6.07 13.34
N LYS A 17 3.58 -5.61 14.57
CA LYS A 17 2.26 -5.78 15.19
C LYS A 17 1.27 -4.86 14.46
N ASN A 18 -0.03 -5.13 14.60
CA ASN A 18 -1.07 -4.43 13.83
C ASN A 18 -0.88 -2.90 13.75
N TYR A 19 -0.83 -2.20 14.89
CA TYR A 19 -0.66 -0.75 14.94
C TYR A 19 0.71 -0.26 14.41
N ASP A 20 1.78 -1.00 14.73
CA ASP A 20 3.11 -0.67 14.20
C ASP A 20 3.14 -0.83 12.68
N GLY A 21 2.42 -1.83 12.15
CA GLY A 21 2.28 -2.08 10.72
C GLY A 21 1.62 -0.90 10.03
N ASP A 22 0.46 -0.49 10.52
CA ASP A 22 -0.34 0.63 9.99
C ASP A 22 0.44 1.95 9.97
N VAL A 23 1.09 2.32 11.08
CA VAL A 23 1.85 3.58 11.15
C VAL A 23 3.13 3.53 10.31
N GLN A 24 3.87 2.42 10.37
CA GLN A 24 5.18 2.34 9.70
C GLN A 24 5.05 2.07 8.20
N SER A 25 3.99 1.39 7.72
CA SER A 25 3.76 1.20 6.29
C SER A 25 3.60 2.52 5.56
N ASP A 26 2.83 3.46 6.11
CA ASP A 26 2.64 4.79 5.52
C ASP A 26 3.94 5.60 5.49
N LEU A 27 4.73 5.54 6.59
CA LEU A 27 6.04 6.18 6.66
C LEU A 27 6.98 5.64 5.57
N VAL A 28 7.05 4.31 5.43
CA VAL A 28 7.90 3.64 4.44
C VAL A 28 7.42 3.96 3.03
N ALA A 29 6.11 3.86 2.74
CA ALA A 29 5.54 4.18 1.44
C ALA A 29 5.88 5.60 0.98
N GLN A 30 5.75 6.57 1.89
CA GLN A 30 6.07 7.96 1.62
C GLN A 30 7.57 8.18 1.43
N GLY A 31 8.42 7.42 2.13
CA GLY A 31 9.87 7.43 1.94
C GLY A 31 10.31 6.90 0.56
N PHE A 32 9.59 5.92 0.01
CA PHE A 32 9.82 5.38 -1.34
C PHE A 32 9.14 6.20 -2.46
N GLY A 33 8.25 7.12 -2.12
CA GLY A 33 7.64 8.06 -3.06
C GLY A 33 6.21 8.47 -2.68
N SER A 34 5.23 7.68 -3.09
CA SER A 34 3.81 7.94 -2.85
C SER A 34 3.11 6.66 -2.42
N LEU A 35 2.11 6.77 -1.55
CA LEU A 35 1.23 5.64 -1.20
C LEU A 35 0.57 5.00 -2.44
N GLY A 36 0.37 5.76 -3.52
CA GLY A 36 -0.14 5.25 -4.81
C GLY A 36 0.83 4.32 -5.55
N LEU A 37 2.04 4.10 -5.02
CA LEU A 37 3.07 3.19 -5.54
C LEU A 37 3.30 1.99 -4.61
N MET A 38 2.53 1.85 -3.53
CA MET A 38 2.64 0.72 -2.59
C MET A 38 1.54 -0.31 -2.84
N THR A 39 1.92 -1.59 -2.77
CA THR A 39 1.00 -2.74 -2.84
C THR A 39 0.71 -3.27 -1.44
N SER A 40 -0.47 -3.83 -1.21
CA SER A 40 -0.85 -4.54 0.02
C SER A 40 -1.35 -5.94 -0.34
N VAL A 41 -0.81 -6.95 0.34
CA VAL A 41 -1.12 -8.35 0.08
C VAL A 41 -1.23 -9.10 1.41
N LEU A 42 -2.41 -9.65 1.66
CA LEU A 42 -2.65 -10.58 2.76
C LEU A 42 -2.47 -12.00 2.25
N VAL A 43 -1.64 -12.78 2.95
CA VAL A 43 -1.37 -14.19 2.63
C VAL A 43 -1.78 -15.05 3.82
N CYS A 44 -2.61 -16.06 3.59
CA CYS A 44 -2.97 -17.03 4.62
C CYS A 44 -1.75 -17.90 5.00
N PRO A 45 -1.71 -18.46 6.23
CA PRO A 45 -0.57 -19.28 6.68
C PRO A 45 -0.29 -20.52 5.83
N ASP A 46 -1.29 -21.02 5.09
CA ASP A 46 -1.14 -22.14 4.16
C ASP A 46 -0.52 -21.74 2.81
N GLY A 47 -0.33 -20.44 2.56
CA GLY A 47 0.19 -19.87 1.33
C GLY A 47 -0.74 -20.01 0.11
N ARG A 48 -1.97 -20.51 0.30
CA ARG A 48 -2.89 -20.83 -0.81
C ARG A 48 -3.88 -19.72 -1.08
N THR A 49 -4.35 -19.06 -0.02
CA THR A 49 -5.31 -17.97 -0.14
C THR A 49 -4.58 -16.65 -0.01
N VAL A 50 -4.83 -15.76 -0.97
CA VAL A 50 -4.25 -14.41 -1.02
C VAL A 50 -5.37 -13.40 -1.26
N GLU A 51 -5.27 -12.26 -0.59
CA GLU A 51 -6.07 -11.07 -0.84
C GLU A 51 -5.12 -9.92 -1.20
N ALA A 52 -5.42 -9.19 -2.26
CA ALA A 52 -4.57 -8.13 -2.80
C ALA A 52 -5.38 -6.84 -2.94
N GLU A 53 -4.86 -5.77 -2.38
CA GLU A 53 -5.51 -4.46 -2.34
C GLU A 53 -4.50 -3.32 -2.58
N ALA A 54 -5.01 -2.12 -2.82
CA ALA A 54 -4.18 -0.92 -2.82
C ALA A 54 -3.86 -0.52 -1.37
N ALA A 55 -2.62 -0.12 -1.08
CA ALA A 55 -2.21 0.23 0.28
C ALA A 55 -2.83 1.54 0.81
N HIS A 56 -3.43 2.35 -0.05
CA HIS A 56 -4.07 3.60 0.35
C HIS A 56 -5.57 3.42 0.62
N GLY A 57 -6.13 4.26 1.50
CA GLY A 57 -7.58 4.33 1.71
C GLY A 57 -8.34 4.95 0.53
N THR A 58 -9.61 5.31 0.75
CA THR A 58 -10.55 5.78 -0.30
C THR A 58 -10.28 7.17 -0.87
N VAL A 59 -9.16 7.82 -0.50
CA VAL A 59 -8.74 9.15 -0.96
C VAL A 59 -9.89 10.18 -0.91
N THR A 60 -10.59 10.23 0.22
CA THR A 60 -11.87 10.96 0.38
C THR A 60 -11.78 12.44 -0.02
N ARG A 61 -10.63 13.08 0.16
CA ARG A 61 -10.41 14.47 -0.28
C ARG A 61 -10.60 14.65 -1.78
N HIS A 62 -10.02 13.77 -2.60
CA HIS A 62 -10.18 13.81 -4.06
C HIS A 62 -11.62 13.47 -4.44
N TYR A 63 -12.24 12.49 -3.75
CA TYR A 63 -13.63 12.16 -3.97
C TYR A 63 -14.58 13.36 -3.74
N ARG A 64 -14.34 14.20 -2.73
CA ARG A 64 -15.12 15.43 -2.51
C ARG A 64 -14.94 16.48 -3.60
N VAL A 65 -13.78 16.55 -4.25
CA VAL A 65 -13.54 17.42 -5.41
C VAL A 65 -14.30 16.90 -6.62
N HIS A 66 -14.21 15.59 -6.88
CA HIS A 66 -14.96 14.92 -7.93
C HIS A 66 -16.48 15.11 -7.78
N GLN A 67 -17.03 15.00 -6.56
CA GLN A 67 -18.46 15.24 -6.28
C GLN A 67 -18.93 16.66 -6.64
N LYS A 68 -18.02 17.64 -6.68
CA LYS A 68 -18.32 19.03 -7.07
C LYS A 68 -18.10 19.28 -8.58
N GLY A 69 -17.81 18.23 -9.36
CA GLY A 69 -17.48 18.33 -10.78
C GLY A 69 -16.06 18.82 -11.06
N GLY A 70 -15.19 18.87 -10.04
CA GLY A 70 -13.79 19.26 -10.22
C GLY A 70 -12.95 18.11 -10.77
N GLU A 71 -11.91 18.47 -11.54
CA GLU A 71 -10.91 17.51 -12.01
C GLU A 71 -10.05 16.99 -10.84
N THR A 72 -9.58 15.74 -10.96
CA THR A 72 -8.72 15.09 -9.95
C THR A 72 -7.59 14.32 -10.63
N SER A 73 -6.51 14.06 -9.89
CA SER A 73 -5.35 13.30 -10.36
C SER A 73 -4.93 12.28 -9.30
N THR A 74 -5.87 11.39 -8.93
CA THR A 74 -5.56 10.27 -8.02
C THR A 74 -4.73 9.23 -8.78
N ASN A 75 -3.59 8.83 -8.21
CA ASN A 75 -2.74 7.80 -8.81
C ASN A 75 -3.42 6.42 -8.74
N SER A 76 -3.61 5.76 -9.89
CA SER A 76 -4.29 4.47 -10.01
C SER A 76 -3.34 3.27 -10.04
N ILE A 77 -2.02 3.48 -9.97
CA ILE A 77 -1.02 2.40 -10.09
C ILE A 77 -1.19 1.33 -9.01
N ALA A 78 -1.32 1.71 -7.73
CA ALA A 78 -1.55 0.74 -6.65
C ALA A 78 -2.79 -0.13 -6.89
N SER A 79 -3.90 0.46 -7.35
CA SER A 79 -5.12 -0.29 -7.69
C SER A 79 -4.91 -1.24 -8.87
N ILE A 80 -4.14 -0.84 -9.88
CA ILE A 80 -3.79 -1.71 -11.02
C ILE A 80 -2.91 -2.88 -10.55
N PHE A 81 -1.95 -2.62 -9.66
CA PHE A 81 -1.07 -3.65 -9.12
C PHE A 81 -1.79 -4.62 -8.19
N ALA A 82 -2.85 -4.19 -7.49
CA ALA A 82 -3.72 -5.10 -6.74
C ALA A 82 -4.35 -6.14 -7.68
N TRP A 83 -4.86 -5.69 -8.84
CA TRP A 83 -5.40 -6.58 -9.87
C TRP A 83 -4.36 -7.53 -10.45
N SER A 84 -3.20 -7.01 -10.88
CA SER A 84 -2.17 -7.85 -11.48
C SER A 84 -1.61 -8.88 -10.49
N THR A 85 -1.44 -8.49 -9.22
CA THR A 85 -1.00 -9.40 -8.15
C THR A 85 -2.04 -10.50 -7.89
N GLY A 86 -3.32 -10.12 -7.77
CA GLY A 86 -4.40 -11.09 -7.58
C GLY A 86 -4.54 -12.06 -8.75
N LEU A 87 -4.34 -11.59 -9.99
CA LEU A 87 -4.34 -12.44 -11.18
C LEU A 87 -3.09 -13.33 -11.28
N ALA A 88 -1.93 -12.86 -10.83
CA ALA A 88 -0.70 -13.64 -10.84
C ALA A 88 -0.72 -14.84 -9.89
N HIS A 89 -1.53 -14.78 -8.82
CA HIS A 89 -1.72 -15.89 -7.87
C HIS A 89 -2.73 -16.94 -8.34
N ARG A 90 -3.53 -16.63 -9.37
CA ARG A 90 -4.60 -17.49 -9.88
C ARG A 90 -4.09 -18.59 -10.80
#